data_AF-A0A7W0THA2-F1
#
_entry.id   AF-A0A7W0THA2-F1
#
_cell.length_a   1.000
_cell.length_b   1.000
_cell.length_c   1.000
_cell.angle_alpha   90.00
_cell.angle_beta   90.00
_cell.angle_gamma   90.00
#
_symmetry.space_group_name_H-M   'P 1'
#
loop_
_entity.id
_entity.type
_entity.pdbx_description
1 polymer ?
#
loop_
_entity_poly.entity_id
_entity_poly.type
_entity_poly.pdbx_seq_one_letter_code
_entity_poly.pdbx_strand_id
1 'polypeptide(L)'
;MSEQFIASVDQGTASSRCLVFDGRARVVSVSQIEHRHIFPRPGHVEHDAAEIWRNVQYVVEDALAKVGLAVGDVVALGITNQRETTVLWDRATGVPVHNALNWQDMRTDRLVRELGGDAGPDRFRDRCGLPLATYFSGPKIRWLLDHVDGVAERAANGEVLFGTIDSWLIWNLTGRHVTDVTNAGRTMLMNLETLDWDDVLLDAMGVPRAMLPEIRPSMEVYAEAGGALAGLPVAAALGDQHAALFGQTCFSPGDAKCTYGTGSFLLMNTGEQPVQSANGLLTTVGYKIGDQPATYALEGSIAVTGALVQWFRDKLGLIGSASEIETLARTVDDNGGCYFVPAFSGLFAPHWRSDARGVIAGLTGYISKGHLARAVLEATTWQTREVVDAMNSDAGVAMT
;
A
#
# COMPACT_ATOMS: atom_id res chain seq x y z
N MET A 1 -30.07 16.14 -19.08
CA MET A 1 -28.66 15.70 -18.98
C MET A 1 -28.70 14.23 -18.64
N SER A 2 -27.97 13.38 -19.37
CA SER A 2 -27.80 11.99 -18.97
C SER A 2 -27.15 11.94 -17.58
N GLU A 3 -27.54 10.96 -16.77
CA GLU A 3 -26.90 10.72 -15.48
C GLU A 3 -25.44 10.30 -15.73
N GLN A 4 -24.50 10.95 -15.05
CA GLN A 4 -23.05 10.74 -15.23
C GLN A 4 -22.51 9.88 -14.09
N PHE A 5 -21.62 8.95 -14.42
CA PHE A 5 -21.05 7.99 -13.48
C PHE A 5 -19.52 8.12 -13.38
N ILE A 6 -18.97 7.75 -12.23
CA ILE A 6 -17.53 7.59 -12.03
C ILE A 6 -17.23 6.12 -11.72
N ALA A 7 -16.18 5.57 -12.29
CA ALA A 7 -15.67 4.26 -11.93
C ALA A 7 -14.39 4.39 -11.10
N SER A 8 -14.18 3.47 -10.16
CA SER A 8 -12.95 3.37 -9.36
C SER A 8 -12.45 1.94 -9.36
N VAL A 9 -11.20 1.74 -9.75
CA VAL A 9 -10.48 0.47 -9.55
C VAL A 9 -9.76 0.52 -8.21
N ASP A 10 -10.03 -0.45 -7.34
CA ASP A 10 -9.30 -0.69 -6.10
C ASP A 10 -8.55 -2.03 -6.22
N GLN A 11 -7.27 -1.95 -6.56
CA GLN A 11 -6.37 -3.08 -6.66
C GLN A 11 -5.76 -3.36 -5.28
N GLY A 12 -6.47 -4.12 -4.45
CA GLY A 12 -6.01 -4.47 -3.11
C GLY A 12 -5.00 -5.63 -3.10
N THR A 13 -4.51 -5.99 -1.92
CA THR A 13 -3.53 -7.07 -1.78
C THR A 13 -4.06 -8.46 -2.07
N ALA A 14 -5.35 -8.74 -1.82
CA ALA A 14 -5.94 -10.07 -2.06
C ALA A 14 -6.93 -10.10 -3.24
N SER A 15 -7.48 -8.95 -3.64
CA SER A 15 -8.50 -8.86 -4.68
C SER A 15 -8.42 -7.56 -5.47
N SER A 16 -8.87 -7.63 -6.72
CA SER A 16 -9.14 -6.46 -7.55
C SER A 16 -10.63 -6.16 -7.49
N ARG A 17 -10.99 -4.87 -7.36
CA ARG A 17 -12.37 -4.40 -7.28
C ARG A 17 -12.61 -3.26 -8.24
N CYS A 18 -13.82 -3.17 -8.78
CA CYS A 18 -14.32 -1.98 -9.44
C CYS A 18 -15.63 -1.55 -8.79
N LEU A 19 -15.74 -0.26 -8.44
CA LEU A 19 -16.94 0.37 -7.93
C LEU A 19 -17.41 1.43 -8.92
N VAL A 20 -18.71 1.50 -9.17
CA VAL A 20 -19.34 2.55 -9.98
C VAL A 20 -20.18 3.43 -9.07
N PHE A 21 -20.01 4.74 -9.18
CA PHE A 21 -20.67 5.76 -8.39
C PHE A 21 -21.56 6.63 -9.27
N ASP A 22 -22.73 7.02 -8.75
CA ASP A 22 -23.58 8.04 -9.36
C ASP A 22 -23.14 9.46 -8.96
N GLY A 23 -23.81 10.49 -9.52
CA GLY A 23 -23.55 11.89 -9.20
C GLY A 23 -23.82 12.31 -7.75
N ARG A 24 -24.31 11.40 -6.88
CA ARG A 24 -24.48 11.61 -5.44
C ARG A 24 -23.47 10.79 -4.62
N ALA A 25 -22.43 10.25 -5.27
CA ALA A 25 -21.42 9.38 -4.68
C ALA A 25 -21.99 8.09 -4.05
N ARG A 26 -23.16 7.62 -4.51
CA ARG A 26 -23.70 6.32 -4.09
C ARG A 26 -23.10 5.23 -4.96
N VAL A 27 -22.66 4.14 -4.34
CA VAL A 27 -22.22 2.94 -5.05
C VAL A 27 -23.43 2.29 -5.72
N VAL A 28 -23.45 2.28 -7.05
CA VAL A 28 -24.52 1.66 -7.86
C VAL A 28 -24.14 0.28 -8.38
N SER A 29 -22.84 -0.03 -8.46
CA SER A 29 -22.34 -1.35 -8.87
C SER A 29 -21.00 -1.65 -8.20
N VAL A 30 -20.78 -2.94 -7.90
CA VAL A 30 -19.50 -3.48 -7.42
C VAL A 30 -19.20 -4.79 -8.16
N SER A 31 -17.96 -4.90 -8.63
CA SER A 31 -17.37 -6.16 -9.06
C SER A 31 -16.07 -6.43 -8.30
N GLN A 32 -15.80 -7.69 -7.99
CA GLN A 32 -14.65 -8.11 -7.20
C GLN A 32 -14.21 -9.50 -7.65
N ILE A 33 -12.89 -9.69 -7.76
CA ILE A 33 -12.29 -11.01 -7.97
C ILE A 33 -10.97 -11.10 -7.19
N GLU A 34 -10.74 -12.24 -6.55
CA GLU A 34 -9.48 -12.53 -5.85
C GLU A 34 -8.37 -12.88 -6.85
N HIS A 35 -7.13 -12.60 -6.49
CA HIS A 35 -5.95 -13.09 -7.22
C HIS A 35 -5.07 -13.92 -6.30
N ARG A 36 -4.24 -14.77 -6.91
CA ARG A 36 -3.41 -15.72 -6.17
C ARG A 36 -2.26 -15.02 -5.44
N HIS A 37 -2.10 -15.34 -4.16
CA HIS A 37 -0.86 -15.10 -3.44
C HIS A 37 0.17 -16.20 -3.74
N ILE A 38 1.39 -15.80 -4.11
CA ILE A 38 2.48 -16.71 -4.41
C ILE A 38 3.52 -16.61 -3.29
N PHE A 39 3.82 -17.74 -2.65
CA PHE A 39 4.79 -17.84 -1.56
C PHE A 39 5.91 -18.81 -1.94
N PRO A 40 6.92 -18.41 -2.73
CA PRO A 40 7.96 -19.32 -3.20
C PRO A 40 8.79 -19.90 -2.05
N ARG A 41 8.98 -19.12 -0.98
CA ARG A 41 9.79 -19.43 0.21
C ARG A 41 9.24 -18.67 1.44
N PRO A 42 9.59 -19.07 2.67
CA PRO A 42 9.22 -18.31 3.87
C PRO A 42 9.67 -16.85 3.79
N GLY A 43 8.75 -15.91 4.07
CA GLY A 43 9.01 -14.47 4.00
C GLY A 43 9.00 -13.88 2.59
N HIS A 44 8.86 -14.69 1.54
CA HIS A 44 8.70 -14.22 0.17
C HIS A 44 7.23 -14.17 -0.21
N VAL A 45 6.79 -13.04 -0.76
CA VAL A 45 5.41 -12.79 -1.17
C VAL A 45 5.42 -12.15 -2.56
N GLU A 46 4.76 -12.80 -3.52
CA GLU A 46 4.74 -12.41 -4.92
C GLU A 46 3.32 -12.44 -5.49
N HIS A 47 3.08 -11.64 -6.54
CA HIS A 47 1.86 -11.68 -7.35
C HIS A 47 2.19 -11.78 -8.85
N ASP A 48 1.33 -12.43 -9.62
CA ASP A 48 1.37 -12.36 -11.09
C ASP A 48 0.75 -11.02 -11.54
N ALA A 49 1.58 -10.10 -12.04
CA ALA A 49 1.12 -8.79 -12.52
C ALA A 49 0.18 -8.89 -13.74
N ALA A 50 0.32 -9.94 -14.56
CA ALA A 50 -0.57 -10.20 -15.68
C ALA A 50 -1.94 -10.75 -15.20
N GLU A 51 -1.97 -11.53 -14.12
CA GLU A 51 -3.22 -11.91 -13.44
C GLU A 51 -3.94 -10.68 -12.88
N ILE A 52 -3.22 -9.81 -12.19
CA ILE A 52 -3.76 -8.54 -11.68
C ILE A 52 -4.41 -7.74 -12.81
N TRP A 53 -3.72 -7.60 -13.95
CA TRP A 53 -4.25 -6.85 -15.08
C TRP A 53 -5.52 -7.49 -15.67
N ARG A 54 -5.50 -8.80 -15.97
CA ARG A 54 -6.69 -9.52 -16.46
C ARG A 54 -7.88 -9.35 -15.51
N ASN A 55 -7.63 -9.42 -14.20
CA ASN A 55 -8.66 -9.24 -13.19
C ASN A 55 -9.22 -7.81 -13.17
N VAL A 56 -8.37 -6.78 -13.35
CA VAL A 56 -8.82 -5.38 -13.47
C VAL A 56 -9.71 -5.19 -14.69
N GLN A 57 -9.32 -5.72 -15.85
CA GLN A 57 -10.16 -5.67 -17.06
C GLN A 57 -11.55 -6.28 -16.80
N TYR A 58 -11.56 -7.48 -16.22
CA TYR A 58 -12.79 -8.19 -15.89
C TYR A 58 -13.69 -7.38 -14.94
N VAL A 59 -13.17 -6.89 -13.81
CA VAL A 59 -14.02 -6.20 -12.82
C VAL A 59 -14.56 -4.88 -13.33
N VAL A 60 -13.84 -4.17 -14.20
CA VAL A 60 -14.35 -2.94 -14.80
C VAL A 60 -15.51 -3.26 -15.75
N GLU A 61 -15.32 -4.20 -16.69
CA GLU A 61 -16.35 -4.60 -17.64
C GLU A 61 -17.60 -5.16 -16.93
N ASP A 62 -17.41 -6.04 -15.95
CA ASP A 62 -18.49 -6.65 -15.18
C ASP A 62 -19.25 -5.61 -14.34
N ALA A 63 -18.56 -4.65 -13.71
CA ALA A 63 -19.21 -3.61 -12.92
C ALA A 63 -20.10 -2.71 -13.78
N LEU A 64 -19.68 -2.35 -15.01
CA LEU A 64 -20.49 -1.57 -15.94
C LEU A 64 -21.67 -2.39 -16.49
N ALA A 65 -21.42 -3.64 -16.88
CA ALA A 65 -22.45 -4.52 -17.43
C ALA A 65 -23.60 -4.78 -16.44
N LYS A 66 -23.31 -4.94 -15.14
CA LYS A 66 -24.32 -5.14 -14.07
C LYS A 66 -25.39 -4.05 -14.00
N VAL A 67 -25.05 -2.82 -14.39
CA VAL A 67 -25.96 -1.66 -14.36
C VAL A 67 -26.31 -1.16 -15.77
N GLY A 68 -25.93 -1.90 -16.81
CA GLY A 68 -26.26 -1.58 -18.20
C GLY A 68 -25.60 -0.30 -18.72
N LEU A 69 -24.45 0.09 -18.17
CA LEU A 69 -23.72 1.29 -18.58
C LEU A 69 -22.74 0.97 -19.71
N ALA A 70 -22.64 1.88 -20.66
CA ALA A 70 -21.57 1.92 -21.65
C ALA A 70 -20.38 2.75 -21.12
N VAL A 71 -19.21 2.58 -21.74
CA VAL A 71 -18.00 3.37 -21.40
C VAL A 71 -18.28 4.87 -21.46
N GLY A 72 -19.07 5.33 -22.44
CA GLY A 72 -19.42 6.75 -22.60
C GLY A 72 -20.33 7.33 -21.51
N ASP A 73 -20.92 6.50 -20.65
CA ASP A 73 -21.70 6.96 -19.49
C ASP A 73 -20.79 7.27 -18.28
N VAL A 74 -19.53 6.83 -18.32
CA VAL A 74 -18.54 7.02 -17.27
C VAL A 74 -17.63 8.20 -17.62
N VAL A 75 -17.62 9.22 -16.78
CA VAL A 75 -16.85 10.46 -17.06
C VAL A 75 -15.37 10.34 -16.72
N ALA A 76 -15.01 9.43 -15.82
CA ALA A 76 -13.63 9.19 -15.42
C ALA A 76 -13.46 7.85 -14.69
N LEU A 77 -12.24 7.31 -14.79
CA LEU A 77 -11.74 6.20 -14.00
C LEU A 77 -10.70 6.71 -12.99
N GLY A 78 -10.95 6.45 -11.70
CA GLY A 78 -9.95 6.59 -10.64
C GLY A 78 -9.27 5.25 -10.36
N ILE A 79 -7.98 5.29 -10.03
CA ILE A 79 -7.20 4.11 -9.64
C ILE A 79 -6.74 4.27 -8.20
N THR A 80 -6.93 3.22 -7.41
CA THR A 80 -6.26 3.06 -6.12
C THR A 80 -5.69 1.67 -6.00
N ASN A 81 -4.58 1.53 -5.29
CA ASN A 81 -3.81 0.29 -5.30
C ASN A 81 -3.09 0.01 -3.99
N GLN A 82 -2.82 -1.27 -3.74
CA GLN A 82 -1.84 -1.68 -2.74
C GLN A 82 -0.50 -1.01 -3.05
N ARG A 83 0.02 -0.31 -2.05
CA ARG A 83 1.27 0.43 -2.16
C ARG A 83 2.47 -0.51 -2.08
N GLU A 84 3.61 0.10 -2.39
CA GLU A 84 4.99 -0.42 -2.45
C GLU A 84 5.26 -1.61 -3.40
N THR A 85 4.24 -2.40 -3.76
CA THR A 85 4.39 -3.59 -4.60
C THR A 85 5.04 -3.24 -5.94
N THR A 86 6.16 -3.91 -6.25
CA THR A 86 7.07 -3.55 -7.34
C THR A 86 6.86 -4.46 -8.54
N VAL A 87 6.63 -3.86 -9.72
CA VAL A 87 6.57 -4.56 -11.00
C VAL A 87 7.69 -4.02 -11.91
N LEU A 88 8.42 -4.93 -12.56
CA LEU A 88 9.31 -4.62 -13.68
C LEU A 88 8.80 -5.30 -14.95
N TRP A 89 8.77 -4.59 -16.07
CA TRP A 89 8.32 -5.13 -17.35
C TRP A 89 9.13 -4.61 -18.53
N ASP A 90 9.13 -5.37 -19.62
CA ASP A 90 9.74 -4.96 -20.87
C ASP A 90 8.94 -3.84 -21.53
N ARG A 91 9.61 -2.74 -21.88
CA ARG A 91 9.01 -1.52 -22.45
C ARG A 91 8.28 -1.79 -23.77
N ALA A 92 8.82 -2.67 -24.61
CA ALA A 92 8.34 -2.87 -25.97
C ALA A 92 7.15 -3.85 -26.03
N THR A 93 7.19 -4.88 -25.19
CA THR A 93 6.23 -5.99 -25.20
C THR A 93 5.18 -5.88 -24.10
N GLY A 94 5.44 -5.12 -23.03
CA GLY A 94 4.58 -5.06 -21.85
C GLY A 94 4.65 -6.29 -20.96
N VAL A 95 5.56 -7.23 -21.22
CA VAL A 95 5.63 -8.48 -20.47
C VAL A 95 6.41 -8.28 -19.17
N PRO A 96 5.86 -8.65 -18.00
CA PRO A 96 6.60 -8.62 -16.74
C PRO A 96 7.86 -9.50 -16.82
N VAL A 97 9.01 -8.99 -16.36
CA VAL A 97 10.28 -9.75 -16.37
C VAL A 97 10.37 -10.74 -15.20
N HIS A 98 9.52 -10.57 -14.20
CA HIS A 98 9.39 -11.40 -13.00
C HIS A 98 8.00 -11.19 -12.40
N ASN A 99 7.58 -12.06 -11.47
CA ASN A 99 6.43 -11.76 -10.61
C ASN A 99 6.64 -10.43 -9.86
N ALA A 100 5.54 -9.73 -9.58
CA ALA A 100 5.56 -8.54 -8.76
C ALA A 100 5.99 -8.90 -7.32
N LEU A 101 6.91 -8.13 -6.75
CA LEU A 101 7.34 -8.30 -5.37
C LEU A 101 6.42 -7.51 -4.45
N ASN A 102 5.65 -8.22 -3.63
CA ASN A 102 4.64 -7.61 -2.77
C ASN A 102 5.26 -6.78 -1.64
N TRP A 103 4.52 -5.81 -1.10
CA TRP A 103 4.95 -4.99 0.04
C TRP A 103 5.27 -5.79 1.31
N GLN A 104 4.67 -6.97 1.48
CA GLN A 104 4.93 -7.90 2.59
C GLN A 104 6.22 -8.72 2.42
N ASP A 105 6.87 -8.64 1.26
CA ASP A 105 8.05 -9.44 0.96
C ASP A 105 9.28 -8.98 1.77
N MET A 106 9.92 -9.94 2.44
CA MET A 106 11.04 -9.71 3.35
C MET A 106 12.40 -10.08 2.76
N ARG A 107 12.49 -10.44 1.47
CA ARG A 107 13.73 -10.97 0.85
C ARG A 107 14.87 -9.95 0.83
N THR A 108 14.56 -8.67 0.96
CA THR A 108 15.51 -7.56 0.93
C THR A 108 16.11 -7.24 2.30
N ASP A 109 15.83 -8.00 3.36
CA ASP A 109 16.27 -7.70 4.73
C ASP A 109 17.80 -7.52 4.86
N ARG A 110 18.57 -8.39 4.19
CA ARG A 110 20.04 -8.26 4.15
C ARG A 110 20.48 -7.00 3.40
N LEU A 111 19.89 -6.74 2.24
CA LEU A 111 20.19 -5.58 1.42
C LEU A 111 19.88 -4.27 2.16
N VAL A 112 18.77 -4.22 2.88
CA VAL A 112 18.36 -3.06 3.71
C VAL A 112 19.40 -2.76 4.77
N ARG A 113 19.97 -3.78 5.43
CA ARG A 113 21.07 -3.62 6.39
C ARG A 113 22.36 -3.13 5.73
N GLU A 114 22.70 -3.68 4.55
CA GLU A 114 23.87 -3.25 3.77
C GLU A 114 23.74 -1.79 3.30
N LEU A 115 22.55 -1.37 2.86
CA LEU A 115 22.24 0.01 2.49
C LEU A 115 22.32 0.96 3.69
N GLY A 116 21.99 0.49 4.90
CA GLY A 116 22.08 1.30 6.12
C GLY A 116 23.54 1.60 6.49
N GLY A 117 24.42 0.59 6.41
CA GLY A 117 25.81 0.73 6.81
C GLY A 117 25.94 1.33 8.22
N ASP A 118 26.92 2.22 8.41
CA ASP A 118 27.13 2.91 9.68
C ASP A 118 26.07 3.99 9.98
N ALA A 119 25.37 4.49 8.95
CA ALA A 119 24.32 5.50 9.10
C ALA A 119 23.00 4.90 9.62
N GLY A 120 22.88 3.57 9.64
CA GLY A 120 21.72 2.87 10.18
C GLY A 120 20.46 3.01 9.31
N PRO A 121 19.28 2.66 9.86
CA PRO A 121 18.03 2.60 9.11
C PRO A 121 17.55 3.97 8.62
N ASP A 122 17.90 5.07 9.28
CA ASP A 122 17.39 6.41 8.93
C ASP A 122 18.28 7.16 7.92
N ARG A 123 19.28 6.49 7.31
CA ARG A 123 20.24 7.08 6.36
C ARG A 123 19.62 8.00 5.30
N PHE A 124 18.40 7.71 4.85
CA PHE A 124 17.71 8.42 3.76
C PHE A 124 16.44 9.16 4.21
N ARG A 125 16.13 9.18 5.51
CA ARG A 125 14.86 9.69 6.05
C ARG A 125 14.65 11.16 5.69
N ASP A 126 15.68 12.00 5.80
CA ASP A 126 15.56 13.44 5.49
C ASP A 126 15.16 13.73 4.04
N ARG A 127 15.46 12.81 3.10
CA ARG A 127 15.11 12.97 1.68
C ARG A 127 13.73 12.44 1.34
N CYS A 128 13.42 11.23 1.80
CA CYS A 128 12.23 10.50 1.36
C CYS A 128 11.16 10.33 2.46
N GLY A 129 11.46 10.70 3.71
CA GLY A 129 10.55 10.54 4.86
C GLY A 129 10.43 9.10 5.38
N LEU A 130 11.20 8.17 4.83
CA LEU A 130 11.10 6.74 5.09
C LEU A 130 12.40 6.19 5.70
N PRO A 131 12.30 5.25 6.66
CA PRO A 131 13.45 4.44 7.06
C PRO A 131 13.78 3.40 5.98
N LEU A 132 15.00 2.88 6.01
CA LEU A 132 15.38 1.66 5.31
C LEU A 132 14.63 0.48 5.92
N ALA A 133 13.72 -0.09 5.13
CA ALA A 133 12.94 -1.27 5.50
C ALA A 133 12.69 -2.15 4.28
N THR A 134 12.39 -3.42 4.52
CA THR A 134 11.99 -4.37 3.47
C THR A 134 10.68 -3.98 2.79
N TYR A 135 9.91 -3.07 3.40
CA TYR A 135 8.58 -2.65 3.00
C TYR A 135 8.55 -1.91 1.65
N PHE A 136 9.51 -1.03 1.37
CA PHE A 136 9.47 -0.10 0.24
C PHE A 136 9.97 -0.68 -1.10
N SER A 137 9.71 0.03 -2.20
CA SER A 137 9.97 -0.46 -3.57
C SER A 137 11.45 -0.43 -3.95
N GLY A 138 12.23 0.56 -3.54
CA GLY A 138 13.63 0.75 -3.92
C GLY A 138 14.50 -0.50 -3.72
N PRO A 139 14.55 -1.07 -2.49
CA PRO A 139 15.27 -2.32 -2.25
C PRO A 139 14.76 -3.50 -3.09
N LYS A 140 13.46 -3.54 -3.44
CA LYS A 140 12.89 -4.61 -4.30
C LYS A 140 13.36 -4.47 -5.74
N ILE A 141 13.41 -3.25 -6.27
CA ILE A 141 13.94 -2.97 -7.61
C ILE A 141 15.40 -3.41 -7.67
N ARG A 142 16.22 -2.98 -6.69
CA ARG A 142 17.63 -3.40 -6.60
C ARG A 142 17.76 -4.92 -6.56
N TRP A 143 16.98 -5.59 -5.73
CA TRP A 143 17.01 -7.06 -5.68
C TRP A 143 16.70 -7.70 -7.05
N LEU A 144 15.70 -7.20 -7.78
CA LEU A 144 15.35 -7.70 -9.10
C LEU A 144 16.47 -7.48 -10.13
N LEU A 145 17.12 -6.31 -10.09
CA LEU A 145 18.26 -6.01 -10.96
C LEU A 145 19.45 -6.95 -10.68
N ASP A 146 19.69 -7.26 -9.40
CA ASP A 146 20.81 -8.11 -8.99
C ASP A 146 20.57 -9.62 -9.25
N HIS A 147 19.32 -10.07 -9.27
CA HIS A 147 18.99 -11.51 -9.22
C HIS A 147 18.19 -12.05 -10.42
N VAL A 148 17.60 -11.19 -11.26
CA VAL A 148 16.89 -11.62 -12.47
C VAL A 148 17.81 -11.47 -13.66
N ASP A 149 18.20 -12.61 -14.25
CA ASP A 149 19.20 -12.69 -15.32
C ASP A 149 18.90 -11.70 -16.47
N GLY A 150 19.90 -10.88 -16.80
CA GLY A 150 19.85 -9.92 -17.91
C GLY A 150 19.00 -8.66 -17.65
N VAL A 151 18.27 -8.56 -16.53
CA VAL A 151 17.40 -7.40 -16.27
C VAL A 151 18.21 -6.13 -16.02
N ALA A 152 19.34 -6.21 -15.30
CA ALA A 152 20.19 -5.03 -15.03
C ALA A 152 20.73 -4.36 -16.31
N GLU A 153 21.26 -5.14 -17.25
CA GLU A 153 21.80 -4.62 -18.51
C GLU A 153 20.69 -3.99 -19.37
N ARG A 154 19.55 -4.69 -19.51
CA ARG A 154 18.39 -4.20 -20.25
C ARG A 154 17.79 -2.93 -19.63
N ALA A 155 17.75 -2.85 -18.30
CA ALA A 155 17.34 -1.67 -17.56
C ALA A 155 18.26 -0.47 -17.84
N ALA A 156 19.59 -0.69 -17.85
CA ALA A 156 20.55 0.36 -18.20
C ALA A 156 20.38 0.86 -19.64
N ASN A 157 19.95 -0.02 -20.55
CA ASN A 157 19.61 0.33 -21.94
C ASN A 157 18.22 0.98 -22.11
N GLY A 158 17.46 1.15 -21.02
CA GLY A 158 16.11 1.75 -21.05
C GLY A 158 15.02 0.82 -21.58
N GLU A 159 15.29 -0.48 -21.67
CA GLU A 159 14.37 -1.50 -22.20
C GLU A 159 13.41 -2.05 -21.14
N VAL A 160 13.70 -1.83 -19.85
CA VAL A 160 12.88 -2.28 -18.72
C VAL A 160 12.28 -1.06 -18.02
N LEU A 161 10.98 -1.13 -17.74
CA LEU A 161 10.24 -0.15 -16.96
C LEU A 161 9.98 -0.66 -15.56
N PHE A 162 9.94 0.28 -14.61
CA PHE A 162 9.48 0.08 -13.24
C PHE A 162 8.12 0.75 -13.03
N GLY A 163 7.31 0.16 -12.16
CA GLY A 163 6.15 0.81 -11.60
C GLY A 163 5.68 0.13 -10.32
N THR A 164 5.08 0.94 -9.45
CA THR A 164 4.08 0.44 -8.50
C THR A 164 2.81 0.03 -9.26
N ILE A 165 1.83 -0.56 -8.56
CA ILE A 165 0.64 -1.13 -9.20
C ILE A 165 -0.17 -0.07 -9.97
N ASP A 166 -0.30 1.17 -9.49
CA ASP A 166 -0.91 2.27 -10.25
C ASP A 166 -0.24 2.46 -11.61
N SER A 167 1.09 2.55 -11.65
CA SER A 167 1.83 2.79 -12.88
C SER A 167 1.68 1.62 -13.86
N TRP A 168 1.69 0.39 -13.35
CA TRP A 168 1.39 -0.80 -14.14
C TRP A 168 -0.01 -0.75 -14.75
N LEU A 169 -1.03 -0.38 -13.97
CA LEU A 169 -2.41 -0.29 -14.46
C LEU A 169 -2.59 0.86 -15.46
N ILE A 170 -2.04 2.05 -15.18
CA ILE A 170 -2.11 3.20 -16.08
C ILE A 170 -1.40 2.87 -17.40
N TRP A 171 -0.24 2.21 -17.36
CA TRP A 171 0.47 1.79 -18.56
C TRP A 171 -0.35 0.82 -19.40
N ASN A 172 -0.97 -0.19 -18.79
CA ASN A 172 -1.81 -1.15 -19.53
C ASN A 172 -3.09 -0.51 -20.08
N LEU A 173 -3.67 0.46 -19.36
CA LEU A 173 -4.86 1.17 -19.81
C LEU A 173 -4.56 2.14 -20.95
N THR A 174 -3.44 2.87 -20.90
CA THR A 174 -3.23 4.09 -21.69
C THR A 174 -1.93 4.10 -22.51
N GLY A 175 -0.99 3.20 -22.24
CA GLY A 175 0.38 3.24 -22.76
C GLY A 175 1.28 4.31 -22.13
N ARG A 176 0.75 5.20 -21.28
CA ARG A 176 1.54 6.21 -20.57
C ARG A 176 2.22 5.60 -19.35
N HIS A 177 3.51 5.89 -19.20
CA HIS A 177 4.31 5.44 -18.06
C HIS A 177 4.40 6.56 -17.02
N VAL A 178 3.41 6.61 -16.14
CA VAL A 178 3.25 7.63 -15.09
C VAL A 178 2.91 6.98 -13.75
N THR A 179 3.13 7.68 -12.66
CA THR A 179 2.70 7.33 -11.30
C THR A 179 2.27 8.60 -10.58
N ASP A 180 1.43 8.49 -9.55
CA ASP A 180 1.10 9.66 -8.75
C ASP A 180 2.12 9.93 -7.63
N VAL A 181 2.15 11.16 -7.13
CA VAL A 181 3.04 11.58 -6.03
C VAL A 181 2.90 10.73 -4.76
N THR A 182 1.72 10.18 -4.47
CA THR A 182 1.50 9.36 -3.27
C THR A 182 2.17 8.00 -3.42
N ASN A 183 1.99 7.31 -4.56
CA ASN A 183 2.70 6.06 -4.85
C ASN A 183 4.21 6.27 -4.99
N ALA A 184 4.65 7.32 -5.71
CA ALA A 184 6.06 7.68 -5.83
C ALA A 184 6.72 7.91 -4.46
N GLY A 185 6.02 8.59 -3.54
CA GLY A 185 6.47 8.82 -2.17
C GLY A 185 6.64 7.57 -1.31
N ARG A 186 6.21 6.39 -1.79
CA ARG A 186 6.38 5.09 -1.11
C ARG A 186 7.50 4.24 -1.68
N THR A 187 8.15 4.72 -2.73
CA THR A 187 9.20 3.95 -3.41
C THR A 187 10.54 3.99 -2.69
N MET A 188 10.76 4.99 -1.81
CA MET A 188 12.09 5.33 -1.28
C MET A 188 13.07 5.86 -2.33
N LEU A 189 12.57 6.32 -3.49
CA LEU A 189 13.37 6.89 -4.58
C LEU A 189 13.00 8.35 -4.90
N MET A 190 11.89 8.85 -4.37
CA MET A 190 11.43 10.23 -4.55
C MET A 190 11.91 11.11 -3.39
N ASN A 191 12.34 12.33 -3.71
CA ASN A 191 12.57 13.38 -2.72
C ASN A 191 11.24 14.05 -2.35
N LEU A 192 10.93 14.15 -1.06
CA LEU A 192 9.65 14.70 -0.60
C LEU A 192 9.54 16.22 -0.77
N GLU A 193 10.66 16.94 -0.86
CA GLU A 193 10.67 18.39 -1.06
C GLU A 193 10.48 18.75 -2.54
N THR A 194 11.22 18.08 -3.43
CA THR A 194 11.17 18.38 -4.87
C THR A 194 10.02 17.67 -5.59
N LEU A 195 9.49 16.59 -5.00
CA LEU A 195 8.51 15.68 -5.61
C LEU A 195 8.99 15.08 -6.94
N ASP A 196 10.31 14.90 -7.06
CA ASP A 196 10.97 14.27 -8.20
C ASP A 196 11.84 13.09 -7.72
N TRP A 197 12.23 12.22 -8.65
CA TRP A 197 13.19 11.16 -8.39
C TRP A 197 14.54 11.76 -7.94
N ASP A 198 15.07 11.25 -6.84
CA ASP A 198 16.28 11.77 -6.19
C ASP A 198 17.52 10.98 -6.64
N ASP A 199 18.43 11.64 -7.36
CA ASP A 199 19.61 10.97 -7.92
C ASP A 199 20.49 10.30 -6.86
N VAL A 200 20.54 10.83 -5.62
CA VAL A 200 21.31 10.19 -4.53
C VAL A 200 20.66 8.87 -4.09
N LEU A 201 19.33 8.83 -4.01
CA LEU A 201 18.59 7.61 -3.71
C LEU A 201 18.70 6.60 -4.86
N LEU A 202 18.60 7.06 -6.11
CA LEU A 202 18.75 6.22 -7.30
C LEU A 202 20.14 5.57 -7.36
N ASP A 203 21.20 6.35 -7.17
CA ASP A 203 22.58 5.86 -7.17
C ASP A 203 22.82 4.84 -6.05
N ALA A 204 22.33 5.13 -4.84
CA ALA A 204 22.47 4.21 -3.71
C ALA A 204 21.75 2.88 -3.96
N MET A 205 20.58 2.92 -4.59
CA MET A 205 19.79 1.74 -4.93
C MET A 205 20.26 1.09 -6.25
N GLY A 206 21.12 1.73 -7.04
CA GLY A 206 21.54 1.25 -8.35
C GLY A 206 20.40 1.19 -9.36
N VAL A 207 19.45 2.14 -9.31
CA VAL A 207 18.26 2.17 -10.16
C VAL A 207 18.44 3.18 -11.30
N PRO A 208 18.50 2.73 -12.56
CA PRO A 208 18.55 3.65 -13.71
C PRO A 208 17.29 4.51 -13.79
N ARG A 209 17.46 5.84 -13.87
CA ARG A 209 16.35 6.80 -14.00
C ARG A 209 15.46 6.53 -15.22
N ALA A 210 16.01 5.96 -16.29
CA ALA A 210 15.28 5.59 -17.51
C ALA A 210 14.17 4.53 -17.29
N MET A 211 14.22 3.80 -16.17
CA MET A 211 13.18 2.85 -15.78
C MET A 211 11.96 3.52 -15.15
N LEU A 212 12.08 4.76 -14.67
CA LEU A 212 11.13 5.35 -13.73
C LEU A 212 9.98 6.06 -14.47
N PRO A 213 8.74 5.96 -13.96
CA PRO A 213 7.61 6.69 -14.52
C PRO A 213 7.74 8.20 -14.27
N GLU A 214 7.08 9.01 -15.09
CA GLU A 214 6.89 10.42 -14.75
C GLU A 214 5.99 10.54 -13.51
N ILE A 215 6.40 11.34 -12.53
CA ILE A 215 5.60 11.61 -11.32
C ILE A 215 4.60 12.71 -11.64
N ARG A 216 3.32 12.43 -11.37
CA ARG A 216 2.19 13.30 -11.68
C ARG A 216 1.36 13.62 -10.42
N PRO A 217 0.66 14.76 -10.35
CA PRO A 217 -0.42 14.99 -9.40
C PRO A 217 -1.38 13.79 -9.27
N SER A 218 -1.87 13.54 -8.06
CA SER A 218 -2.85 12.47 -7.75
C SER A 218 -4.18 12.60 -8.49
N MET A 219 -4.56 13.83 -8.84
CA MET A 219 -5.81 14.15 -9.54
C MET A 219 -5.52 15.07 -10.71
N GLU A 220 -5.46 14.47 -11.89
CA GLU A 220 -5.45 15.11 -13.21
C GLU A 220 -5.78 14.06 -14.29
N VAL A 221 -6.21 14.48 -15.48
CA VAL A 221 -6.37 13.54 -16.60
C VAL A 221 -5.00 13.11 -17.11
N TYR A 222 -4.59 11.88 -16.78
CA TYR A 222 -3.36 11.30 -17.29
C TYR A 222 -3.49 11.04 -18.79
N ALA A 223 -4.42 10.19 -19.18
CA ALA A 223 -4.71 9.88 -20.57
C ALA A 223 -6.05 9.14 -20.69
N GLU A 224 -6.54 9.01 -21.91
CA GLU A 224 -7.68 8.14 -22.20
C GLU A 224 -7.22 6.68 -22.29
N ALA A 225 -8.04 5.79 -21.75
CA ALA A 225 -7.82 4.35 -21.89
C ALA A 225 -8.04 3.90 -23.35
N GLY A 226 -7.42 2.78 -23.72
CA GLY A 226 -7.58 2.10 -25.00
C GLY A 226 -8.39 0.79 -24.91
N GLY A 227 -8.41 0.03 -26.00
CA GLY A 227 -9.02 -1.30 -26.06
C GLY A 227 -10.53 -1.26 -25.78
N ALA A 228 -11.01 -2.13 -24.90
CA ALA A 228 -12.43 -2.22 -24.53
C ALA A 228 -12.93 -1.00 -23.75
N LEU A 229 -12.03 -0.19 -23.18
CA LEU A 229 -12.33 1.02 -22.42
C LEU A 229 -11.97 2.30 -23.20
N ALA A 230 -11.88 2.20 -24.53
CA ALA A 230 -11.44 3.29 -25.40
C ALA A 230 -12.18 4.60 -25.12
N GLY A 231 -11.42 5.67 -24.87
CA GLY A 231 -11.94 7.02 -24.63
C GLY A 231 -12.31 7.33 -23.17
N LEU A 232 -12.22 6.36 -22.26
CA LEU A 232 -12.45 6.60 -20.82
C LEU A 232 -11.27 7.35 -20.20
N PRO A 233 -11.43 8.56 -19.67
CA PRO A 233 -10.32 9.28 -19.04
C PRO A 233 -9.87 8.60 -17.75
N VAL A 234 -8.58 8.26 -17.66
CA VAL A 234 -7.93 7.88 -16.40
C VAL A 234 -7.47 9.17 -15.72
N ALA A 235 -8.16 9.55 -14.64
CA ALA A 235 -8.11 10.93 -14.12
C ALA A 235 -7.68 11.08 -12.66
N ALA A 236 -7.38 9.96 -12.00
CA ALA A 236 -6.84 9.97 -10.65
C ALA A 236 -6.07 8.68 -10.37
N ALA A 237 -5.01 8.79 -9.57
CA ALA A 237 -4.32 7.67 -8.98
C ALA A 237 -3.86 8.05 -7.58
N LEU A 238 -4.09 7.18 -6.61
CA LEU A 238 -3.63 7.33 -5.23
C LEU A 238 -3.26 5.97 -4.67
N GLY A 239 -2.26 5.90 -3.80
CA GLY A 239 -2.06 4.72 -2.98
C GLY A 239 -3.27 4.48 -2.07
N ASP A 240 -3.66 3.22 -1.82
CA ASP A 240 -4.87 2.83 -1.09
C ASP A 240 -5.11 3.56 0.23
N GLN A 241 -4.07 3.71 1.06
CA GLN A 241 -4.21 4.38 2.34
C GLN A 241 -4.40 5.89 2.20
N HIS A 242 -3.82 6.48 1.16
CA HIS A 242 -3.95 7.89 0.81
C HIS A 242 -5.32 8.17 0.17
N ALA A 243 -5.80 7.29 -0.69
CA ALA A 243 -7.17 7.31 -1.21
C ALA A 243 -8.19 7.23 -0.06
N ALA A 244 -7.94 6.38 0.95
CA ALA A 244 -8.78 6.29 2.14
C ALA A 244 -8.72 7.57 3.00
N LEU A 245 -7.57 8.24 3.11
CA LEU A 245 -7.44 9.53 3.79
C LEU A 245 -8.29 10.59 3.08
N PHE A 246 -8.18 10.66 1.75
CA PHE A 246 -8.95 11.58 0.93
C PHE A 246 -10.46 11.27 0.98
N GLY A 247 -10.85 10.00 0.87
CA GLY A 247 -12.25 9.55 0.91
C GLY A 247 -12.92 9.73 2.27
N GLN A 248 -12.15 9.78 3.36
CA GLN A 248 -12.63 10.16 4.70
C GLN A 248 -12.72 11.68 4.89
N THR A 249 -12.49 12.47 3.84
CA THR A 249 -12.54 13.93 3.85
C THR A 249 -11.55 14.58 4.81
N CYS A 250 -10.42 13.90 5.09
CA CYS A 250 -9.34 14.40 5.93
C CYS A 250 -8.52 15.47 5.21
N PHE A 251 -9.12 16.62 4.93
CA PHE A 251 -8.54 17.70 4.13
C PHE A 251 -7.80 18.74 4.96
N SER A 252 -8.09 18.82 6.27
CA SER A 252 -7.47 19.78 7.17
C SER A 252 -6.28 19.14 7.93
N PRO A 253 -5.24 19.93 8.26
CA PRO A 253 -4.19 19.45 9.15
C PRO A 253 -4.76 18.96 10.49
N GLY A 254 -4.33 17.79 10.94
CA GLY A 254 -4.85 17.12 12.15
C GLY A 254 -5.97 16.11 11.88
N ASP A 255 -6.67 16.20 10.74
CA ASP A 255 -7.64 15.19 10.35
C ASP A 255 -6.93 13.84 10.16
N ALA A 256 -7.42 12.81 10.87
CA ALA A 256 -6.83 11.49 10.83
C ALA A 256 -7.85 10.39 10.55
N LYS A 257 -7.36 9.29 9.97
CA LYS A 257 -8.13 8.06 9.82
C LYS A 257 -7.27 6.85 10.09
N CYS A 258 -7.88 5.78 10.59
CA CYS A 258 -7.26 4.47 10.67
C CYS A 258 -8.07 3.47 9.84
N THR A 259 -7.41 2.82 8.88
CA THR A 259 -8.04 1.74 8.11
C THR A 259 -7.66 0.40 8.75
N TYR A 260 -8.65 -0.40 9.13
CA TYR A 260 -8.45 -1.76 9.68
C TYR A 260 -8.70 -2.81 8.59
N GLY A 261 -7.64 -3.43 8.09
CA GLY A 261 -7.68 -4.50 7.10
C GLY A 261 -6.76 -5.65 7.50
N THR A 262 -6.04 -6.23 6.54
CA THR A 262 -5.00 -7.25 6.79
C THR A 262 -3.94 -6.72 7.77
N GLY A 263 -3.47 -5.49 7.53
CA GLY A 263 -2.78 -4.63 8.48
C GLY A 263 -3.64 -3.39 8.80
N SER A 264 -3.13 -2.53 9.68
CA SER A 264 -3.77 -1.24 9.99
C SER A 264 -2.85 -0.08 9.66
N PHE A 265 -3.42 0.98 9.10
CA PHE A 265 -2.66 2.16 8.70
C PHE A 265 -3.37 3.41 9.21
N LEU A 266 -2.72 4.07 10.17
CA LEU A 266 -3.14 5.38 10.67
C LEU A 266 -2.44 6.45 9.85
N LEU A 267 -3.22 7.32 9.22
CA LEU A 267 -2.72 8.47 8.49
C LEU A 267 -3.34 9.74 9.06
N MET A 268 -2.54 10.79 9.15
CA MET A 268 -2.99 12.12 9.56
C MET A 268 -2.44 13.15 8.58
N ASN A 269 -3.32 14.03 8.11
CA ASN A 269 -2.96 15.14 7.24
C ASN A 269 -2.12 16.18 8.01
N THR A 270 -1.02 16.64 7.42
CA THR A 270 -0.12 17.65 8.01
C THR A 270 -0.06 18.96 7.23
N GLY A 271 -0.93 19.14 6.25
CA GLY A 271 -0.98 20.32 5.39
C GLY A 271 0.14 20.34 4.35
N GLU A 272 0.57 21.54 3.96
CA GLU A 272 1.50 21.75 2.84
C GLU A 272 2.99 21.59 3.21
N GLN A 273 3.28 21.21 4.45
CA GLN A 273 4.66 21.05 4.93
C GLN A 273 4.90 19.62 5.41
N PRO A 274 5.99 18.96 4.97
CA PRO A 274 6.35 17.64 5.48
C PRO A 274 6.78 17.74 6.95
N VAL A 275 6.14 16.93 7.80
CA VAL A 275 6.54 16.79 9.22
C VAL A 275 7.43 15.57 9.35
N GLN A 276 8.73 15.78 9.55
CA GLN A 276 9.69 14.69 9.77
C GLN A 276 9.45 14.04 11.14
N SER A 277 9.20 12.73 11.14
CA SER A 277 8.94 12.00 12.37
C SER A 277 10.21 11.72 13.16
N ALA A 278 10.18 12.03 14.46
CA ALA A 278 11.19 11.62 15.44
C ALA A 278 10.76 10.40 16.27
N ASN A 279 9.51 9.96 16.14
CA ASN A 279 8.91 8.87 16.92
C ASN A 279 8.59 7.62 16.09
N GLY A 280 9.35 7.38 15.02
CA GLY A 280 9.26 6.13 14.25
C GLY A 280 8.05 6.05 13.31
N LEU A 281 7.43 7.16 12.95
CA LEU A 281 6.42 7.24 11.88
C LEU A 281 7.08 7.50 10.53
N LEU A 282 6.26 7.44 9.49
CA LEU A 282 6.63 7.78 8.12
C LEU A 282 6.13 9.18 7.79
N THR A 283 6.97 9.95 7.13
CA THR A 283 6.57 11.21 6.50
C THR A 283 6.32 10.91 5.02
N THR A 284 5.16 11.31 4.50
CA THR A 284 4.75 10.95 3.14
C THR A 284 3.92 12.05 2.50
N VAL A 285 3.81 12.04 1.17
CA VAL A 285 2.85 12.91 0.47
C VAL A 285 1.46 12.37 0.72
N GLY A 286 0.52 13.22 1.16
CA GLY A 286 -0.90 12.93 1.34
C GLY A 286 -1.63 12.82 -0.01
N TYR A 287 -1.54 13.87 -0.83
CA TYR A 287 -2.07 13.94 -2.21
C TYR A 287 -1.63 15.24 -2.89
N LYS A 288 -1.79 15.34 -4.22
CA LYS A 288 -1.65 16.60 -4.98
C LYS A 288 -2.76 16.74 -6.04
N ILE A 289 -3.38 17.90 -6.14
CA ILE A 289 -4.49 18.16 -7.08
C ILE A 289 -4.03 19.15 -8.15
N GLY A 290 -3.89 18.70 -9.40
CA GLY A 290 -3.40 19.54 -10.50
C GLY A 290 -2.17 20.36 -10.10
N ASP A 291 -2.23 21.68 -10.28
CA ASP A 291 -1.14 22.61 -9.97
C ASP A 291 -1.14 23.12 -8.51
N GLN A 292 -2.05 22.65 -7.65
CA GLN A 292 -2.08 23.04 -6.24
C GLN A 292 -0.82 22.52 -5.50
N PRO A 293 -0.44 23.18 -4.37
CA PRO A 293 0.57 22.64 -3.47
C PRO A 293 0.25 21.20 -3.06
N ALA A 294 1.30 20.41 -2.81
CA ALA A 294 1.11 19.06 -2.29
C ALA A 294 0.71 19.13 -0.81
N THR A 295 -0.21 18.25 -0.42
CA THR A 295 -0.53 17.98 0.98
C THR A 295 0.32 16.81 1.44
N TYR A 296 0.81 16.84 2.67
CA TYR A 296 1.61 15.81 3.32
C TYR A 296 0.82 15.09 4.41
N ALA A 297 1.35 13.95 4.85
CA ALA A 297 0.79 13.15 5.93
C ALA A 297 1.88 12.50 6.78
N LEU A 298 1.54 12.28 8.04
CA LEU A 298 2.22 11.30 8.90
C LEU A 298 1.49 9.97 8.79
N GLU A 299 2.24 8.88 8.70
CA GLU A 299 1.70 7.53 8.65
C GLU A 299 2.35 6.63 9.69
N GLY A 300 1.52 5.90 10.44
CA GLY A 300 1.93 4.75 11.21
C GLY A 300 1.36 3.46 10.63
N SER A 301 2.26 2.60 10.15
CA SER A 301 1.91 1.32 9.54
C SER A 301 2.00 0.20 10.57
N ILE A 302 0.96 -0.62 10.68
CA ILE A 302 0.86 -1.79 11.55
C ILE A 302 0.68 -3.03 10.65
N ALA A 303 1.70 -3.86 10.56
CA ALA A 303 1.75 -4.95 9.58
C ALA A 303 0.65 -6.01 9.75
N VAL A 304 0.27 -6.32 10.99
CA VAL A 304 -0.61 -7.47 11.30
C VAL A 304 -1.74 -7.04 12.25
N THR A 305 -2.95 -7.00 11.71
CA THR A 305 -4.19 -6.77 12.48
C THR A 305 -5.25 -7.80 12.10
N GLY A 306 -5.98 -7.62 11.01
CA GLY A 306 -6.93 -8.64 10.51
C GLY A 306 -6.27 -9.97 10.17
N ALA A 307 -5.01 -9.94 9.72
CA ALA A 307 -4.20 -11.14 9.51
C ALA A 307 -3.99 -11.98 10.79
N LEU A 308 -3.98 -11.35 11.97
CA LEU A 308 -3.89 -12.08 13.24
C LEU A 308 -5.16 -12.90 13.50
N VAL A 309 -6.33 -12.33 13.23
CA VAL A 309 -7.62 -13.04 13.32
C VAL A 309 -7.67 -14.18 12.32
N GLN A 310 -7.23 -13.95 11.08
CA GLN A 310 -7.13 -15.01 10.06
C GLN A 310 -6.18 -16.13 10.48
N TRP A 311 -5.01 -15.80 11.04
CA TRP A 311 -4.07 -16.80 11.56
C TRP A 311 -4.69 -17.60 12.71
N PHE A 312 -5.40 -16.94 13.63
CA PHE A 312 -6.10 -17.59 14.75
C PHE A 312 -7.19 -18.57 14.27
N ARG A 313 -7.88 -18.25 13.17
CA ARG A 313 -8.81 -19.14 12.47
C ARG A 313 -8.09 -20.29 11.76
N ASP A 314 -7.20 -19.96 10.82
CA ASP A 314 -6.68 -20.92 9.84
C ASP A 314 -5.57 -21.81 10.38
N LYS A 315 -4.79 -21.33 11.37
CA LYS A 315 -3.62 -22.03 11.89
C LYS A 315 -3.85 -22.63 13.28
N LEU A 316 -4.60 -21.96 14.15
CA LEU A 316 -4.96 -22.52 15.45
C LEU A 316 -6.29 -23.27 15.45
N GLY A 317 -7.19 -22.99 14.50
CA GLY A 317 -8.49 -23.68 14.39
C GLY A 317 -9.43 -23.39 15.56
N LEU A 318 -9.24 -22.29 16.29
CA LEU A 318 -10.01 -21.97 17.50
C LEU A 318 -11.35 -21.29 17.20
N ILE A 319 -11.53 -20.81 15.97
CA ILE A 319 -12.78 -20.23 15.42
C ILE A 319 -12.99 -20.76 13.99
N GLY A 320 -14.24 -20.90 13.57
CA GLY A 320 -14.62 -21.36 12.23
C GLY A 320 -14.70 -20.24 11.18
N SER A 321 -14.92 -19.01 11.63
CA SER A 321 -15.01 -17.81 10.78
C SER A 321 -14.36 -16.61 11.48
N ALA A 322 -13.98 -15.58 10.72
CA ALA A 322 -13.32 -14.41 11.29
C ALA A 322 -14.24 -13.64 12.27
N SER A 323 -15.56 -13.61 12.02
CA SER A 323 -16.54 -12.94 12.88
C SER A 323 -16.74 -13.62 14.23
N GLU A 324 -16.45 -14.92 14.36
CA GLU A 324 -16.54 -15.65 15.63
C GLU A 324 -15.53 -15.18 16.67
N ILE A 325 -14.46 -14.48 16.27
CA ILE A 325 -13.45 -13.96 17.22
C ILE A 325 -14.09 -13.09 18.30
N GLU A 326 -15.07 -12.27 17.94
CA GLU A 326 -15.73 -11.36 18.86
C GLU A 326 -16.61 -12.12 19.84
N THR A 327 -17.42 -13.06 19.34
CA THR A 327 -18.24 -13.94 20.17
C THR A 327 -17.37 -14.71 21.18
N LEU A 328 -16.23 -15.24 20.73
CA LEU A 328 -15.31 -15.98 21.60
C LEU A 328 -14.63 -15.06 22.63
N ALA A 329 -14.16 -13.89 22.23
CA ALA A 329 -13.54 -12.92 23.14
C ALA A 329 -14.51 -12.41 24.21
N ARG A 330 -15.81 -12.34 23.90
CA ARG A 330 -16.88 -11.95 24.84
C ARG A 330 -17.24 -13.03 25.88
N THR A 331 -16.66 -14.23 25.80
CA THR A 331 -16.85 -15.27 26.83
C THR A 331 -16.04 -15.03 28.11
N VAL A 332 -15.18 -14.01 28.10
CA VAL A 332 -14.33 -13.59 29.22
C VAL A 332 -14.40 -12.07 29.37
N ASP A 333 -14.22 -11.60 30.60
CA ASP A 333 -14.31 -10.17 30.95
C ASP A 333 -13.04 -9.39 30.57
N ASP A 334 -11.88 -10.05 30.59
CA ASP A 334 -10.57 -9.47 30.28
C ASP A 334 -9.65 -10.47 29.53
N ASN A 335 -8.36 -10.13 29.36
CA ASN A 335 -7.37 -10.97 28.69
C ASN A 335 -6.70 -12.02 29.62
N GLY A 336 -7.06 -12.05 30.91
CA GLY A 336 -6.52 -12.97 31.91
C GLY A 336 -5.02 -12.80 32.21
N GLY A 337 -4.42 -11.67 31.81
CA GLY A 337 -2.98 -11.43 31.84
C GLY A 337 -2.23 -11.95 30.60
N CYS A 338 -2.94 -12.49 29.61
CA CYS A 338 -2.37 -12.97 28.36
C CYS A 338 -2.20 -11.83 27.34
N TYR A 339 -1.02 -11.75 26.74
CA TYR A 339 -0.70 -10.78 25.68
C TYR A 339 -0.26 -11.48 24.41
N PHE A 340 -0.61 -10.90 23.27
CA PHE A 340 -0.15 -11.31 21.95
C PHE A 340 0.61 -10.15 21.30
N VAL A 341 1.85 -10.38 20.89
CA VAL A 341 2.62 -9.47 20.01
C VAL A 341 2.66 -10.08 18.61
N PRO A 342 1.90 -9.56 17.63
CA PRO A 342 1.67 -10.24 16.35
C PRO A 342 2.71 -9.90 15.28
N ALA A 343 3.99 -10.03 15.59
CA ALA A 343 5.10 -9.67 14.71
C ALA A 343 5.43 -10.75 13.66
N PHE A 344 4.45 -11.31 12.94
CA PHE A 344 4.68 -12.40 11.97
C PHE A 344 5.64 -12.01 10.84
N SER A 345 5.64 -10.74 10.44
CA SER A 345 6.53 -10.15 9.43
C SER A 345 7.46 -9.10 10.03
N GLY A 346 7.77 -9.20 11.33
CA GLY A 346 8.43 -8.12 12.09
C GLY A 346 7.43 -7.11 12.67
N LEU A 347 7.97 -6.08 13.33
CA LEU A 347 7.20 -4.92 13.81
C LEU A 347 7.50 -3.71 12.93
N PHE A 348 6.45 -3.01 12.50
CA PHE A 348 6.55 -1.73 11.79
C PHE A 348 6.52 -0.59 12.80
N ALA A 349 5.84 0.53 12.51
CA ALA A 349 5.80 1.69 13.37
C ALA A 349 5.27 1.35 14.77
N PRO A 350 5.80 1.97 15.83
CA PRO A 350 6.96 2.88 15.85
C PRO A 350 8.34 2.17 15.91
N HIS A 351 8.39 0.83 15.84
CA HIS A 351 9.56 0.03 16.21
C HIS A 351 10.54 -0.29 15.07
N TRP A 352 10.04 -0.54 13.85
CA TRP A 352 10.82 -0.94 12.66
C TRP A 352 11.83 -2.08 12.89
N ARG A 353 11.37 -3.16 13.52
CA ARG A 353 12.15 -4.37 13.87
C ARG A 353 11.81 -5.53 12.95
N SER A 354 12.56 -5.73 11.86
CA SER A 354 12.35 -6.84 10.92
C SER A 354 12.65 -8.23 11.50
N ASP A 355 13.45 -8.30 12.57
CA ASP A 355 13.85 -9.52 13.29
C ASP A 355 12.82 -9.96 14.33
N ALA A 356 11.85 -9.10 14.70
CA ALA A 356 10.80 -9.43 15.66
C ALA A 356 9.90 -10.57 15.15
N ARG A 357 9.40 -11.42 16.05
CA ARG A 357 8.52 -12.56 15.73
C ARG A 357 7.33 -12.61 16.68
N GLY A 358 6.29 -13.35 16.29
CA GLY A 358 5.08 -13.51 17.09
C GLY A 358 5.37 -14.08 18.48
N VAL A 359 4.85 -13.44 19.54
CA VAL A 359 4.99 -13.87 20.93
C VAL A 359 3.63 -13.91 21.63
N ILE A 360 3.36 -14.99 22.34
CA ILE A 360 2.26 -15.08 23.31
C ILE A 360 2.88 -15.18 24.69
N ALA A 361 2.51 -14.28 25.60
CA ALA A 361 3.06 -14.19 26.95
C ALA A 361 1.95 -14.15 28.01
N GLY A 362 2.28 -14.48 29.26
CA GLY A 362 1.34 -14.42 30.38
C GLY A 362 0.41 -15.64 30.53
N LEU A 363 0.76 -16.78 29.92
CA LEU A 363 -0.04 -18.00 30.02
C LEU A 363 0.01 -18.60 31.43
N THR A 364 -1.17 -18.87 32.00
CA THR A 364 -1.37 -19.59 33.27
C THR A 364 -2.46 -20.66 33.09
N GLY A 365 -2.66 -21.52 34.10
CA GLY A 365 -3.75 -22.51 34.08
C GLY A 365 -5.17 -21.91 34.08
N TYR A 366 -5.31 -20.60 34.27
CA TYR A 366 -6.56 -19.86 34.19
C TYR A 366 -6.95 -19.50 32.74
N ILE A 367 -5.97 -19.42 31.85
CA ILE A 367 -6.18 -18.97 30.47
C ILE A 367 -7.04 -19.97 29.70
N SER A 368 -7.97 -19.42 28.92
CA SER A 368 -8.92 -20.16 28.10
C SER A 368 -8.83 -19.68 26.65
N LYS A 369 -9.48 -20.37 25.73
CA LYS A 369 -9.61 -19.90 24.34
C LYS A 369 -10.27 -18.53 24.21
N GLY A 370 -11.14 -18.15 25.17
CA GLY A 370 -11.75 -16.81 25.24
C GLY A 370 -10.71 -15.73 25.53
N HIS A 371 -9.84 -15.96 26.51
CA HIS A 371 -8.72 -15.06 26.85
C HIS A 371 -7.75 -14.89 25.68
N LEU A 372 -7.43 -15.97 24.95
CA LEU A 372 -6.60 -15.89 23.74
C LEU A 372 -7.27 -15.06 22.63
N ALA A 373 -8.56 -15.26 22.38
CA ALA A 373 -9.32 -14.48 21.41
C ALA A 373 -9.39 -12.98 21.80
N ARG A 374 -9.55 -12.69 23.09
CA ARG A 374 -9.48 -11.32 23.64
C ARG A 374 -8.11 -10.70 23.40
N ALA A 375 -7.03 -11.41 23.74
CA ALA A 375 -5.65 -10.94 23.54
C ALA A 375 -5.33 -10.66 22.06
N VAL A 376 -5.88 -11.45 21.13
CA VAL A 376 -5.79 -11.19 19.68
C VAL A 376 -6.41 -9.84 19.30
N LEU A 377 -7.61 -9.53 19.80
CA LEU A 377 -8.26 -8.24 19.52
C LEU A 377 -7.51 -7.07 20.19
N GLU A 378 -7.14 -7.24 21.46
CA GLU A 378 -6.42 -6.20 22.21
C GLU A 378 -5.04 -5.90 21.63
N ALA A 379 -4.33 -6.89 21.05
CA ALA A 379 -3.05 -6.68 20.39
C ALA A 379 -3.13 -5.65 19.25
N THR A 380 -4.26 -5.63 18.53
CA THR A 380 -4.51 -4.63 17.48
C THR A 380 -4.70 -3.24 18.10
N THR A 381 -5.45 -3.15 19.20
CA THR A 381 -5.69 -1.90 19.92
C THR A 381 -4.42 -1.33 20.54
N TRP A 382 -3.57 -2.17 21.15
CA TRP A 382 -2.29 -1.76 21.73
C TRP A 382 -1.35 -1.20 20.66
N GLN A 383 -1.16 -1.90 19.54
CA GLN A 383 -0.35 -1.38 18.43
C GLN A 383 -0.91 -0.06 17.86
N THR A 384 -2.24 0.05 17.73
CA THR A 384 -2.88 1.29 17.28
C THR A 384 -2.58 2.43 18.25
N ARG A 385 -2.71 2.18 19.55
CA ARG A 385 -2.44 3.18 20.58
C ARG A 385 -0.98 3.66 20.54
N GLU A 386 -0.01 2.75 20.44
CA GLU A 386 1.41 3.13 20.34
C GLU A 386 1.66 4.07 19.15
N VAL A 387 1.01 3.79 18.01
CA VAL A 387 1.10 4.63 16.82
C VAL A 387 0.42 5.99 17.01
N VAL A 388 -0.75 6.05 17.67
CA VAL A 388 -1.43 7.30 18.02
C VAL A 388 -0.58 8.15 18.97
N ASP A 389 0.02 7.53 19.99
CA ASP A 389 0.88 8.21 20.96
C ASP A 389 2.14 8.79 20.27
N ALA A 390 2.75 8.05 19.33
CA ALA A 390 3.84 8.54 18.50
C ALA A 390 3.39 9.72 17.60
N MET A 391 2.20 9.63 17.00
CA MET A 391 1.68 10.65 16.09
C MET A 391 1.35 11.95 16.81
N ASN A 392 0.74 11.87 17.99
CA ASN A 392 0.50 13.04 18.84
C ASN A 392 1.81 13.70 19.29
N SER A 393 2.89 12.93 19.42
CA SER A 393 4.21 13.46 19.79
C SER A 393 4.91 14.18 18.63
N ASP A 394 4.69 13.74 17.38
CA ASP A 394 5.31 14.33 16.18
C ASP A 394 4.49 15.45 15.53
N ALA A 395 3.16 15.38 15.58
CA ALA A 395 2.26 16.17 14.74
C ALA A 395 2.40 17.71 14.90
N GLY A 396 2.74 18.18 16.10
CA GLY A 396 2.68 19.62 16.45
C GLY A 396 1.26 20.22 16.41
N VAL A 397 0.25 19.45 16.00
CA VAL A 397 -1.18 19.76 15.97
C VAL A 397 -1.96 18.63 16.64
N ALA A 398 -3.09 18.95 17.28
CA ALA A 398 -3.93 17.93 17.90
C ALA A 398 -4.66 17.11 16.82
N MET A 399 -4.62 15.79 16.94
CA MET A 399 -5.39 14.88 16.11
C MET A 399 -6.89 15.05 16.37
N THR A 400 -7.70 15.16 15.33
CA THR A 400 -9.16 15.35 15.41
C THR A 400 -9.97 14.29 14.67
#